data_AF-A0A2A4J8H0-F1
#
_entry.id   AF-A0A2A4J8H0-F1
#
_cell.length_a   1.000
_cell.length_b   1.000
_cell.length_c   1.000
_cell.angle_alpha   90.00
_cell.angle_beta   90.00
_cell.angle_gamma   90.00
#
_symmetry.space_group_name_H-M   'P 1'
#
loop_
_entity.id
_entity.type
_entity.pdbx_description
1 polymer ?
#
loop_
_entity_poly.entity_id
_entity_poly.type
_entity_poly.pdbx_seq_one_letter_code
_entity_poly.pdbx_strand_id
1 'polypeptide(L)'
;MLYSISKIEFFEEWLKHEKNERNDRLFEFILSKFGFSDIAEECKREIKMKLASISSKIASKWVSSGKSKERFLNKNKLWLEGDKIEFCLLSTQPQPSTSCADLSRPGRPKKVFEDSSFKTKKRKVADLVQSRGVLELMTAAEVAARSSGHKNVAKVIKEIGKNPASASTCLQQPSAVQNDRPLSSDEALAYYIDSKSTTHSYKQTRKWTMKVGHHVFPSYDCIVKSKKACYPSLEHIVVTQTRAEIELQAILNKTAERLIEAQKEVVLKLIMAPTIEPRHQLQPRPPQAQEDYLLSDSSDSESDESDIEN
;
A
#
# COMPACT_ATOMS: atom_id res chain seq x y z
N MET A 1 -54.12 7.49 20.19
CA MET A 1 -54.73 8.73 19.65
C MET A 1 -53.65 9.54 18.94
N LEU A 2 -54.00 10.24 17.86
CA LEU A 2 -53.06 11.01 17.05
C LEU A 2 -53.27 12.51 17.33
N TYR A 3 -52.24 13.16 17.89
CA TYR A 3 -52.25 14.58 18.22
C TYR A 3 -51.37 15.33 17.23
N SER A 4 -51.79 16.51 16.78
CA SER A 4 -51.01 17.27 15.81
C SER A 4 -50.86 18.75 16.20
N ILE A 5 -49.68 19.32 15.92
CA ILE A 5 -49.39 20.74 16.07
C ILE A 5 -48.87 21.33 14.75
N SER A 6 -49.28 22.55 14.41
CA SER A 6 -48.77 23.26 13.24
C SER A 6 -47.28 23.59 13.43
N LYS A 7 -46.49 23.49 12.35
CA LYS A 7 -45.07 23.88 12.38
C LYS A 7 -44.87 25.37 12.67
N ILE A 8 -45.81 26.21 12.26
CA ILE A 8 -45.78 27.66 12.53
C ILE A 8 -45.94 27.89 14.03
N GLU A 9 -46.97 27.30 14.62
CA GLU A 9 -47.25 27.43 16.05
C GLU A 9 -46.11 26.87 16.90
N PHE A 10 -45.56 25.72 16.47
CA PHE A 10 -44.37 25.15 17.10
C PHE A 10 -43.15 26.08 17.01
N PHE A 11 -42.95 26.75 15.87
CA PHE A 11 -41.85 27.70 15.68
C PHE A 11 -42.00 28.96 16.54
N GLU A 12 -43.21 29.49 16.68
CA GLU A 12 -43.47 30.65 17.53
C GLU A 12 -43.19 30.35 19.00
N GLU A 13 -43.56 29.17 19.48
CA GLU A 13 -43.22 28.74 20.83
C GLU A 13 -41.71 28.47 20.97
N TRP A 14 -41.08 27.88 19.95
CA TRP A 14 -39.65 27.59 19.92
C TRP A 14 -38.77 28.86 20.01
N LEU A 15 -39.25 29.99 19.49
CA LEU A 15 -38.54 31.28 19.56
C LEU A 15 -38.51 31.89 20.96
N LYS A 16 -39.48 31.57 21.83
CA LYS A 16 -39.60 32.18 23.17
C LYS A 16 -38.55 31.68 24.16
N HIS A 17 -37.96 30.52 23.89
CA HIS A 17 -37.10 29.81 24.84
C HIS A 17 -35.63 29.78 24.41
N GLU A 18 -34.72 29.89 25.38
CA GLU A 18 -33.28 29.79 25.16
C GLU A 18 -32.84 28.36 24.80
N LYS A 19 -31.70 28.24 24.10
CA LYS A 19 -31.23 26.99 23.47
C LYS A 19 -31.12 25.82 24.45
N ASN A 20 -30.77 26.07 25.72
CA ASN A 20 -30.48 25.03 26.71
C ASN A 20 -31.74 24.41 27.30
N GLU A 21 -32.82 25.17 27.48
CA GLU A 21 -34.09 24.69 28.05
C GLU A 21 -35.18 24.46 27.00
N ARG A 22 -34.92 24.80 25.74
CA ARG A 22 -35.92 24.86 24.67
C ARG A 22 -36.74 23.59 24.50
N ASN A 23 -36.08 22.43 24.47
CA ASN A 23 -36.77 21.18 24.19
C ASN A 23 -37.63 20.72 25.37
N ASP A 24 -37.22 21.00 26.60
CA ASP A 24 -38.00 20.67 27.80
C ASP A 24 -39.20 21.62 27.94
N ARG A 25 -39.03 22.92 27.69
CA ARG A 25 -40.15 23.88 27.67
C ARG A 25 -41.16 23.59 26.57
N LEU A 26 -40.70 23.18 25.40
CA LEU A 26 -41.59 22.75 24.30
C LEU A 26 -42.32 21.45 24.61
N PHE A 27 -41.68 20.55 25.35
CA PHE A 27 -42.32 19.34 25.84
C PHE A 27 -43.43 19.68 26.83
N GLU A 28 -43.16 20.51 27.84
CA GLU A 28 -44.17 20.98 28.80
C GLU A 28 -45.32 21.73 28.13
N PHE A 29 -45.04 22.57 27.13
CA PHE A 29 -46.06 23.23 26.34
C PHE A 29 -46.99 22.24 25.63
N ILE A 30 -46.45 21.16 25.08
CA ILE A 30 -47.24 20.11 24.44
C ILE A 30 -48.04 19.32 25.48
N LEU A 31 -47.47 19.05 26.66
CA LEU A 31 -48.19 18.43 27.78
C LEU A 31 -49.40 19.25 28.22
N SER A 32 -49.18 20.55 28.45
CA SER A 32 -50.21 21.49 28.86
C SER A 32 -51.30 21.65 27.79
N LYS A 33 -50.90 21.80 26.53
CA LYS A 33 -51.82 22.05 25.41
C LYS A 33 -52.78 20.88 25.14
N PHE A 34 -52.32 19.65 25.30
CA PHE A 34 -53.12 18.46 25.04
C PHE A 34 -53.69 17.82 26.33
N GLY A 35 -53.48 18.44 27.49
CA GLY A 35 -54.06 18.01 28.77
C GLY A 35 -53.50 16.69 29.29
N PHE A 36 -52.21 16.43 29.06
CA PHE A 36 -51.59 15.18 29.47
C PHE A 36 -51.11 15.24 30.92
N SER A 37 -51.79 14.53 31.83
CA SER A 37 -51.41 14.44 33.25
C SER A 37 -50.57 13.20 33.59
N ASP A 38 -50.73 12.09 32.85
CA ASP A 38 -49.95 10.87 33.09
C ASP A 38 -49.72 10.09 31.79
N ILE A 39 -48.50 10.16 31.25
CA ILE A 39 -48.10 9.52 30.00
C ILE A 39 -47.09 8.40 30.30
N ALA A 40 -47.22 7.26 29.65
CA ALA A 40 -46.21 6.20 29.69
C ALA A 40 -44.82 6.70 29.25
N GLU A 41 -43.75 6.29 29.95
CA GLU A 41 -42.38 6.73 29.67
C GLU A 41 -41.93 6.54 28.21
N GLU A 42 -42.42 5.48 27.55
CA GLU A 42 -42.13 5.23 26.14
C GLU A 42 -42.71 6.32 25.22
N CYS A 43 -43.93 6.78 25.51
CA CYS A 43 -44.57 7.87 24.77
C CYS A 43 -43.86 9.22 25.06
N LYS A 44 -43.44 9.47 26.30
CA LYS A 44 -42.62 10.66 26.63
C LYS A 44 -41.33 10.68 25.82
N ARG A 45 -40.65 9.53 25.70
CA ARG A 45 -39.44 9.38 24.91
C ARG A 45 -39.66 9.64 23.42
N GLU A 46 -40.73 9.08 22.83
CA GLU A 46 -41.06 9.31 21.42
C GLU A 46 -41.31 10.79 21.13
N ILE A 47 -42.10 11.45 21.98
CA ILE A 47 -42.39 12.88 21.85
C ILE A 47 -41.10 13.69 21.95
N LYS A 48 -40.25 13.46 22.96
CA LYS A 48 -38.96 14.15 23.10
C LYS A 48 -38.03 13.95 21.90
N MET A 49 -37.97 12.75 21.33
CA MET A 49 -37.18 12.48 20.12
C MET A 49 -37.69 13.26 18.90
N LYS A 50 -39.01 13.26 18.68
CA LYS A 50 -39.63 14.04 17.60
C LYS A 50 -39.38 15.54 17.79
N LEU A 51 -39.49 16.05 19.01
CA LEU A 51 -39.22 17.44 19.34
C LEU A 51 -37.77 17.83 19.06
N ALA A 52 -36.81 17.03 19.50
CA ALA A 52 -35.40 17.28 19.25
C ALA A 52 -35.08 17.30 17.75
N SER A 53 -35.67 16.38 16.97
CA SER A 53 -35.50 16.32 15.51
C SER A 53 -36.00 17.59 14.83
N ILE A 54 -37.21 18.04 15.18
CA ILE A 54 -37.84 19.22 14.57
C ILE A 54 -37.14 20.50 15.04
N SER A 55 -36.80 20.61 16.32
CA SER A 55 -36.04 21.72 16.91
C SER A 55 -34.69 21.90 16.21
N SER A 56 -33.99 20.81 15.89
CA SER A 56 -32.73 20.85 15.13
C SER A 56 -32.92 21.34 13.69
N LYS A 57 -33.98 20.88 13.01
CA LYS A 57 -34.33 21.35 11.65
C LYS A 57 -34.67 22.84 11.64
N ILE A 58 -35.42 23.32 12.63
CA ILE A 58 -35.73 24.74 12.81
C ILE A 58 -34.45 25.53 13.07
N ALA A 59 -33.57 25.06 13.96
CA ALA A 59 -32.29 25.73 14.26
C ALA A 59 -31.44 25.92 13.01
N SER A 60 -31.29 24.89 12.19
CA SER A 60 -30.55 24.95 10.93
C SER A 60 -31.16 25.96 9.96
N LYS A 61 -32.49 25.91 9.76
CA LYS A 61 -33.21 26.84 8.89
C LYS A 61 -33.20 28.28 9.42
N TRP A 62 -33.21 28.47 10.73
CA TRP A 62 -33.13 29.77 11.41
C TRP A 62 -31.79 30.45 11.13
N VAL A 63 -30.68 29.72 11.28
CA VAL A 63 -29.34 30.21 10.93
C VAL A 63 -29.26 30.53 9.44
N SER A 64 -29.79 29.67 8.56
CA SER A 64 -29.79 29.90 7.11
C SER A 64 -30.66 31.09 6.64
N SER A 65 -31.50 31.62 7.53
CA SER A 65 -32.37 32.79 7.29
C SER A 65 -31.81 34.05 7.95
N GLY A 66 -30.57 34.01 8.45
CA GLY A 66 -29.90 35.14 9.10
C GLY A 66 -30.51 35.51 10.45
N LYS A 67 -31.17 34.56 11.13
CA LYS A 67 -31.84 34.78 12.42
C LYS A 67 -32.90 35.91 12.41
N SER A 68 -33.51 36.17 11.26
CA SER A 68 -34.62 37.13 11.11
C SER A 68 -35.95 36.37 10.96
N LYS A 69 -36.95 36.74 11.78
CA LYS A 69 -38.28 36.10 11.80
C LYS A 69 -38.95 36.19 10.43
N GLU A 70 -39.00 37.37 9.85
CA GLU A 70 -39.63 37.63 8.55
C GLU A 70 -38.93 36.85 7.41
N ARG A 71 -37.60 36.87 7.37
CA ARG A 71 -36.83 36.11 6.38
C ARG A 71 -37.05 34.61 6.52
N PHE A 72 -37.15 34.10 7.74
CA PHE A 72 -37.41 32.69 8.00
C PHE A 72 -38.79 32.26 7.50
N LEU A 73 -39.84 33.04 7.81
CA LEU A 73 -41.21 32.77 7.38
C LEU A 73 -41.32 32.79 5.85
N ASN A 74 -40.75 33.80 5.19
CA ASN A 74 -40.81 33.90 3.73
C ASN A 74 -40.01 32.79 3.03
N LYS A 75 -38.78 32.51 3.49
CA LYS A 75 -37.90 31.51 2.88
C LYS A 75 -38.37 30.07 3.11
N ASN A 76 -39.07 29.79 4.20
CA ASN A 76 -39.51 28.44 4.57
C ASN A 76 -41.04 28.28 4.52
N LYS A 77 -41.76 29.20 3.87
CA LYS A 77 -43.22 29.20 3.80
C LYS A 77 -43.81 27.84 3.42
N LEU A 78 -43.36 27.26 2.30
CA LEU A 78 -43.79 25.93 1.83
C LEU A 78 -43.53 24.80 2.83
N TRP A 79 -42.44 24.90 3.60
CA TRP A 79 -42.11 23.88 4.61
C TRP A 79 -42.97 24.00 5.86
N LEU A 80 -43.31 25.23 6.24
CA LEU A 80 -44.17 25.57 7.37
C LEU A 80 -45.66 25.25 7.10
N GLU A 81 -46.10 25.40 5.85
CA GLU A 81 -47.46 25.06 5.38
C GLU A 81 -47.66 23.56 5.08
N GLY A 82 -46.57 22.78 4.99
CA GLY A 82 -46.64 21.33 4.82
C GLY A 82 -47.09 20.58 6.09
N ASP A 83 -46.92 19.26 6.10
CA ASP A 83 -47.48 18.35 7.09
C ASP A 83 -47.33 18.80 8.55
N LYS A 84 -48.40 18.66 9.33
CA LYS A 84 -48.41 18.95 10.77
C LYS A 84 -47.49 17.98 11.51
N ILE A 85 -47.03 18.39 12.67
CA ILE A 85 -46.19 17.54 13.52
C ILE A 85 -47.12 16.60 14.28
N GLU A 86 -47.05 15.31 13.98
CA GLU A 86 -47.93 14.28 14.55
C GLU A 86 -47.26 13.46 15.66
N PHE A 87 -47.99 13.29 16.76
CA PHE A 87 -47.62 12.50 17.92
C PHE A 87 -48.61 11.34 18.06
N CYS A 88 -48.10 10.11 18.10
CA CYS A 88 -48.91 8.93 18.36
C CYS A 88 -48.79 8.58 19.84
N LEU A 89 -49.91 8.60 20.56
CA LEU A 89 -49.98 8.03 21.90
C LEU A 89 -50.60 6.63 21.79
N LEU A 90 -49.77 5.60 22.01
CA LEU A 90 -50.25 4.24 22.17
C LEU A 90 -50.75 4.09 23.61
N SER A 91 -52.03 3.80 23.78
CA SER A 91 -52.57 3.39 25.08
C SER A 91 -51.99 2.01 25.40
N THR A 92 -51.23 1.93 26.48
CA THR A 92 -50.49 0.74 26.88
C THR A 92 -51.46 -0.37 27.27
N GLN A 93 -51.61 -1.38 26.42
CA GLN A 93 -51.89 -2.74 26.88
C GLN A 93 -50.54 -3.47 26.95
N PRO A 94 -50.14 -4.05 28.10
CA PRO A 94 -48.90 -4.77 28.21
C PRO A 94 -49.02 -6.12 27.48
N GLN A 95 -48.23 -6.33 26.42
CA GLN A 95 -48.08 -7.62 25.76
C GLN A 95 -46.67 -8.18 26.03
N PRO A 96 -46.55 -9.45 26.47
CA PRO A 96 -45.26 -10.06 26.75
C PRO A 96 -44.54 -10.48 25.47
N SER A 97 -43.22 -10.38 25.52
CA SER A 97 -42.27 -10.77 24.47
C SER A 97 -42.53 -12.16 23.91
N THR A 98 -42.64 -12.26 22.59
CA THR A 98 -42.33 -13.51 21.87
C THR A 98 -41.55 -13.22 20.60
N SER A 99 -40.41 -13.89 20.51
CA SER A 99 -39.62 -14.11 19.31
C SER A 99 -40.48 -14.77 18.23
N CYS A 100 -40.56 -14.20 17.03
CA CYS A 100 -40.67 -14.94 15.77
C CYS A 100 -40.38 -14.03 14.55
N ALA A 101 -39.53 -14.58 13.67
CA ALA A 101 -39.42 -14.48 12.21
C ALA A 101 -39.57 -13.14 11.46
N ASP A 102 -38.53 -12.87 10.68
CA ASP A 102 -38.48 -12.13 9.41
C ASP A 102 -39.82 -11.63 8.84
N LEU A 103 -40.21 -10.43 9.25
CA LEU A 103 -40.94 -9.51 8.39
C LEU A 103 -40.30 -8.13 8.49
N SER A 104 -39.77 -7.68 7.35
CA SER A 104 -39.37 -6.33 6.98
C SER A 104 -39.31 -5.30 8.13
N ARG A 105 -38.22 -5.33 8.91
CA ARG A 105 -37.89 -4.17 9.75
C ARG A 105 -37.42 -3.04 8.83
N PRO A 106 -37.95 -1.81 8.95
CA PRO A 106 -37.40 -0.67 8.23
C PRO A 106 -35.95 -0.47 8.68
N GLY A 107 -35.02 -0.67 7.75
CA GLY A 107 -33.59 -0.63 8.01
C GLY A 107 -32.80 -0.63 6.70
N ARG A 108 -31.54 -0.22 6.78
CA ARG A 108 -30.63 -0.23 5.63
C ARG A 108 -30.53 -1.67 5.09
N PRO A 109 -30.71 -1.89 3.77
CA PRO A 109 -30.54 -3.20 3.16
C PRO A 109 -29.19 -3.82 3.55
N LYS A 110 -29.23 -5.07 4.03
CA LYS A 110 -28.00 -5.80 4.37
C LYS A 110 -27.31 -6.20 3.07
N LYS A 111 -26.07 -5.74 2.87
CA LYS A 111 -25.23 -6.23 1.78
C LYS A 111 -24.91 -7.73 1.98
N VAL A 112 -24.77 -8.46 0.88
CA VAL A 112 -24.28 -9.84 0.84
C VAL A 112 -22.88 -9.91 1.46
N PHE A 113 -22.48 -11.07 1.99
CA PHE A 113 -21.18 -11.23 2.64
C PHE A 113 -20.03 -10.84 1.72
N GLU A 114 -20.03 -11.29 0.46
CA GLU A 114 -18.96 -11.02 -0.52
C GLU A 114 -18.76 -9.53 -0.81
N ASP A 115 -19.85 -8.78 -0.99
CA ASP A 115 -19.85 -7.34 -1.31
C ASP A 115 -19.64 -6.43 -0.09
N SER A 116 -19.50 -7.01 1.09
CA SER A 116 -19.30 -6.26 2.34
C SER A 116 -17.84 -5.85 2.50
N SER A 117 -17.61 -4.66 3.08
CA SER A 117 -16.26 -4.23 3.47
C SER A 117 -15.64 -5.19 4.50
N PHE A 118 -14.31 -5.25 4.56
CA PHE A 118 -13.59 -6.12 5.50
C PHE A 118 -14.05 -5.95 6.96
N LYS A 119 -14.22 -4.70 7.42
CA LYS A 119 -14.75 -4.39 8.76
C LYS A 119 -16.13 -5.02 9.01
N THR A 120 -16.98 -5.03 7.99
CA THR A 120 -18.32 -5.61 8.07
C THR A 120 -18.28 -7.13 8.04
N LYS A 121 -17.44 -7.74 7.19
CA LYS A 121 -17.20 -9.19 7.15
C LYS A 121 -16.70 -9.70 8.52
N LYS A 122 -15.72 -9.02 9.11
CA LYS A 122 -15.20 -9.34 10.45
C LYS A 122 -16.30 -9.30 11.52
N ARG A 123 -17.14 -8.26 11.51
CA ARG A 123 -18.28 -8.19 12.45
C ARG A 123 -19.30 -9.31 12.24
N LYS A 124 -19.58 -9.70 10.99
CA LYS A 124 -20.51 -10.79 10.67
C LYS A 124 -20.01 -12.17 11.14
N VAL A 125 -18.70 -12.39 11.19
CA VAL A 125 -18.09 -13.67 11.63
C VAL A 125 -17.68 -13.64 13.11
N ALA A 126 -17.84 -12.52 13.81
CA ALA A 126 -17.42 -12.37 15.20
C ALA A 126 -18.06 -13.42 16.12
N ASP A 127 -19.35 -13.66 15.95
CA ASP A 127 -20.10 -14.65 16.74
C ASP A 127 -19.56 -16.08 16.53
N LEU A 128 -19.16 -16.41 15.30
CA LEU A 128 -18.55 -17.72 14.95
C LEU A 128 -17.16 -17.87 15.60
N VAL A 129 -16.37 -16.80 15.61
CA VAL A 129 -15.03 -16.80 16.23
C VAL A 129 -15.11 -16.89 17.75
N GLN A 130 -16.13 -16.27 18.36
CA GLN A 130 -16.31 -16.29 19.81
C GLN A 130 -16.90 -17.62 20.32
N SER A 131 -17.72 -18.29 19.50
CA SER A 131 -18.41 -19.52 19.90
C SER A 131 -17.62 -20.81 19.66
N ARG A 132 -16.57 -20.78 18.82
CA ARG A 132 -15.86 -21.99 18.37
C ARG A 132 -14.35 -21.90 18.57
N GLY A 133 -13.71 -23.04 18.76
CA GLY A 133 -12.26 -23.14 18.87
C GLY A 133 -11.56 -22.94 17.53
N VAL A 134 -10.30 -22.48 17.56
CA VAL A 134 -9.48 -22.26 16.34
C VAL A 134 -9.35 -23.54 15.51
N LEU A 135 -9.12 -24.69 16.14
CA LEU A 135 -8.99 -25.98 15.45
C LEU A 135 -10.30 -26.41 14.77
N GLU A 136 -11.44 -26.16 15.40
CA GLU A 136 -12.76 -26.44 14.82
C GLU A 136 -13.01 -25.57 13.58
N LEU A 137 -12.66 -24.27 13.67
CA LEU A 137 -12.78 -23.33 12.55
C LEU A 137 -11.86 -23.68 11.38
N MET A 138 -10.64 -24.12 11.66
CA MET A 138 -9.70 -24.58 10.61
C MET A 138 -10.20 -25.84 9.92
N THR A 139 -10.72 -26.79 10.69
CA THR A 139 -11.30 -28.03 10.14
C THR A 139 -12.56 -27.73 9.31
N ALA A 140 -13.42 -26.82 9.79
CA ALA A 140 -14.60 -26.38 9.06
C ALA A 140 -14.22 -25.70 7.73
N ALA A 141 -13.19 -24.84 7.73
CA ALA A 141 -12.67 -24.21 6.53
C ALA A 141 -12.06 -25.23 5.55
N GLU A 142 -11.32 -26.23 6.04
CA GLU A 142 -10.79 -27.32 5.23
C GLU A 142 -11.91 -28.11 4.53
N VAL A 143 -12.94 -28.50 5.28
CA VAL A 143 -14.08 -29.26 4.74
C VAL A 143 -14.85 -28.43 3.71
N ALA A 144 -15.12 -27.15 3.99
CA ALA A 144 -15.78 -26.24 3.05
C ALA A 144 -14.96 -26.03 1.76
N ALA A 145 -13.64 -25.92 1.87
CA ALA A 145 -12.76 -25.81 0.71
C ALA A 145 -12.79 -27.09 -0.15
N ARG A 146 -12.88 -28.29 0.47
CA ARG A 146 -13.02 -29.55 -0.28
C ARG A 146 -14.37 -29.66 -0.99
N SER A 147 -15.46 -29.34 -0.32
CA SER A 147 -16.80 -29.42 -0.91
C SER A 147 -16.96 -28.43 -2.07
N SER A 148 -16.26 -27.29 -2.02
CA SER A 148 -16.23 -26.29 -3.11
C SER A 148 -15.26 -26.66 -4.25
N GLY A 149 -14.58 -27.81 -4.19
CA GLY A 149 -13.64 -28.27 -5.21
C GLY A 149 -12.22 -27.71 -5.11
N HIS A 150 -11.91 -26.87 -4.12
CA HIS A 150 -10.59 -26.27 -3.89
C HIS A 150 -9.64 -27.21 -3.13
N LYS A 151 -9.28 -28.34 -3.76
CA LYS A 151 -8.45 -29.41 -3.15
C LYS A 151 -7.10 -28.91 -2.62
N ASN A 152 -6.44 -28.02 -3.35
CA ASN A 152 -5.13 -27.47 -2.95
C ASN A 152 -5.25 -26.58 -1.70
N VAL A 153 -6.26 -25.71 -1.64
CA VAL A 153 -6.53 -24.83 -0.49
C VAL A 153 -6.82 -25.66 0.76
N ALA A 154 -7.64 -26.70 0.64
CA ALA A 154 -7.93 -27.62 1.75
C ALA A 154 -6.66 -28.34 2.24
N LYS A 155 -5.77 -28.75 1.33
CA LYS A 155 -4.49 -29.38 1.69
C LYS A 155 -3.61 -28.41 2.49
N VAL A 156 -3.52 -27.15 2.06
CA VAL A 156 -2.75 -26.11 2.77
C VAL A 156 -3.33 -25.83 4.16
N ILE A 157 -4.64 -25.64 4.29
CA ILE A 157 -5.31 -25.40 5.57
C ILE A 157 -5.03 -26.56 6.55
N LYS A 158 -5.11 -27.81 6.06
CA LYS A 158 -4.81 -29.01 6.86
C LYS A 158 -3.38 -29.05 7.37
N GLU A 159 -2.41 -28.75 6.51
CA GLU A 159 -0.99 -28.78 6.89
C GLU A 159 -0.66 -27.64 7.88
N ILE A 160 -1.19 -26.44 7.67
CA ILE A 160 -1.05 -25.31 8.61
C ILE A 160 -1.70 -25.62 9.96
N GLY A 161 -2.86 -26.29 9.95
CA GLY A 161 -3.55 -26.70 11.19
C GLY A 161 -2.79 -27.74 12.01
N LYS A 162 -1.99 -28.60 11.36
CA LYS A 162 -1.14 -29.60 12.03
C LYS A 162 0.17 -29.03 12.55
N ASN A 163 0.79 -28.11 11.80
CA ASN A 163 2.05 -27.50 12.18
C ASN A 163 2.03 -26.00 11.87
N PRO A 164 1.85 -25.12 12.87
CA PRO A 164 1.84 -23.68 12.64
C PRO A 164 3.20 -23.14 12.16
N ALA A 165 4.31 -23.85 12.41
CA ALA A 165 5.62 -23.50 11.88
C ALA A 165 5.73 -23.75 10.38
N SER A 166 4.94 -24.65 9.79
CA SER A 166 4.88 -24.88 8.34
C SER A 166 4.22 -23.73 7.58
N ALA A 167 3.51 -22.82 8.26
CA ALA A 167 3.00 -21.60 7.66
C ALA A 167 4.14 -20.71 7.15
N SER A 168 5.29 -20.69 7.83
CA SER A 168 6.47 -19.95 7.36
C SER A 168 7.01 -20.57 6.08
N THR A 169 7.04 -21.90 5.95
CA THR A 169 7.45 -22.60 4.73
C THR A 169 6.49 -22.38 3.56
N CYS A 170 5.19 -22.21 3.83
CA CYS A 170 4.19 -21.89 2.79
C CYS A 170 4.28 -20.42 2.32
N LEU A 171 4.69 -19.50 3.19
CA LEU A 171 5.05 -18.11 2.85
C LEU A 171 6.44 -18.01 2.20
N GLN A 172 7.32 -18.95 2.51
CA GLN A 172 8.69 -19.08 1.99
C GLN A 172 8.79 -20.13 0.89
N GLN A 173 7.70 -20.55 0.24
CA GLN A 173 7.87 -21.26 -1.02
C GLN A 173 8.54 -20.26 -1.97
N PRO A 174 9.77 -20.54 -2.44
CA PRO A 174 10.32 -19.78 -3.53
C PRO A 174 9.41 -20.12 -4.71
N SER A 175 8.44 -19.25 -4.99
CA SER A 175 7.89 -19.17 -6.33
C SER A 175 9.10 -19.13 -7.26
N ALA A 176 9.16 -20.08 -8.18
CA ALA A 176 10.25 -20.18 -9.11
C ALA A 176 10.44 -18.80 -9.76
N VAL A 177 11.55 -18.14 -9.42
CA VAL A 177 12.07 -16.91 -10.00
C VAL A 177 11.08 -15.74 -10.00
N GLN A 178 11.05 -14.95 -8.93
CA GLN A 178 11.08 -13.49 -9.04
C GLN A 178 11.79 -12.93 -7.81
N ASN A 179 13.11 -12.76 -7.93
CA ASN A 179 13.76 -11.75 -7.11
C ASN A 179 13.20 -10.40 -7.58
N ASP A 180 12.11 -9.92 -6.96
CA ASP A 180 11.67 -8.53 -7.04
C ASP A 180 12.70 -7.56 -6.40
N ARG A 181 13.98 -7.95 -6.38
CA ARG A 181 15.06 -7.10 -5.95
C ARG A 181 15.39 -6.14 -7.10
N PRO A 182 15.46 -4.84 -6.84
CA PRO A 182 16.07 -3.91 -7.76
C PRO A 182 17.52 -4.35 -8.06
N LEU A 183 17.96 -4.15 -9.29
CA LEU A 183 19.37 -4.28 -9.68
C LEU A 183 20.22 -3.41 -8.75
N SER A 184 21.34 -3.95 -8.31
CA SER A 184 22.39 -3.16 -7.65
C SER A 184 22.92 -2.10 -8.61
N SER A 185 23.50 -1.01 -8.08
CA SER A 185 24.12 0.03 -8.90
C SER A 185 25.20 -0.53 -9.84
N ASP A 186 25.96 -1.52 -9.37
CA ASP A 186 27.03 -2.16 -10.15
C ASP A 186 26.49 -3.15 -11.19
N GLU A 187 25.42 -3.88 -10.88
CA GLU A 187 24.73 -4.75 -11.84
C GLU A 187 24.04 -3.92 -12.94
N ALA A 188 23.42 -2.81 -12.57
CA ALA A 188 22.83 -1.88 -13.52
C ALA A 188 23.89 -1.18 -14.38
N LEU A 189 25.07 -0.91 -13.82
CA LEU A 189 26.21 -0.40 -14.58
C LEU A 189 26.74 -1.44 -15.57
N ALA A 190 26.89 -2.69 -15.16
CA ALA A 190 27.27 -3.80 -16.05
C ALA A 190 26.26 -3.92 -17.21
N TYR A 191 24.96 -3.99 -16.90
CA TYR A 191 23.90 -3.97 -17.91
C TYR A 191 24.01 -2.75 -18.84
N TYR A 192 24.23 -1.55 -18.31
CA TYR A 192 24.35 -0.32 -19.10
C TYR A 192 25.50 -0.41 -20.12
N ILE A 193 26.65 -0.97 -19.71
CA ILE A 193 27.84 -1.13 -20.55
C ILE A 193 27.64 -2.25 -21.57
N ASP A 194 27.23 -3.43 -21.12
CA ASP A 194 27.09 -4.63 -21.95
C ASP A 194 26.01 -4.46 -23.03
N SER A 195 24.91 -3.79 -22.68
CA SER A 195 23.84 -3.44 -23.63
C SER A 195 24.16 -2.24 -24.54
N LYS A 196 25.31 -1.58 -24.36
CA LYS A 196 25.69 -0.33 -25.05
C LYS A 196 24.59 0.73 -24.97
N SER A 197 23.89 0.80 -23.82
CA SER A 197 22.78 1.71 -23.63
C SER A 197 23.24 3.16 -23.60
N THR A 198 22.47 4.04 -24.25
CA THR A 198 22.63 5.50 -24.05
C THR A 198 21.93 5.95 -22.78
N THR A 199 22.27 7.13 -22.26
CA THR A 199 21.56 7.74 -21.12
C THR A 199 20.06 7.84 -21.37
N HIS A 200 19.66 8.18 -22.60
CA HIS A 200 18.25 8.27 -22.98
C HIS A 200 17.58 6.90 -22.95
N SER A 201 18.16 5.89 -23.60
CA SER A 201 17.62 4.53 -23.65
C SER A 201 17.45 3.94 -22.25
N TYR A 202 18.47 4.03 -21.39
CA TYR A 202 18.40 3.55 -20.02
C TYR A 202 17.28 4.21 -19.22
N LYS A 203 17.17 5.55 -19.29
CA LYS A 203 16.10 6.30 -18.62
C LYS A 203 14.73 5.91 -19.14
N GLN A 204 14.60 5.64 -20.44
CA GLN A 204 13.36 5.23 -21.06
C GLN A 204 12.95 3.81 -20.62
N THR A 205 13.88 2.85 -20.60
CA THR A 205 13.65 1.49 -20.09
C THR A 205 13.18 1.53 -18.64
N ARG A 206 13.88 2.27 -17.77
CA ARG A 206 13.48 2.44 -16.37
C ARG A 206 12.08 3.07 -16.24
N LYS A 207 11.77 4.08 -17.05
CA LYS A 207 10.46 4.74 -17.05
C LYS A 207 9.36 3.76 -17.43
N TRP A 208 9.58 2.93 -18.44
CA TRP A 208 8.62 1.91 -18.85
C TRP A 208 8.43 0.84 -17.79
N THR A 209 9.50 0.30 -17.18
CA THR A 209 9.37 -0.70 -16.12
C THR A 209 8.60 -0.15 -14.91
N MET A 210 8.88 1.08 -14.51
CA MET A 210 8.15 1.75 -13.42
C MET A 210 6.67 1.95 -13.74
N LYS A 211 6.32 2.24 -14.99
CA LYS A 211 4.92 2.41 -15.43
C LYS A 211 4.12 1.11 -15.29
N VAL A 212 4.78 -0.03 -15.48
CA VAL A 212 4.19 -1.38 -15.30
C VAL A 212 4.16 -1.79 -13.82
N GLY A 213 4.79 -1.02 -12.92
CA GLY A 213 4.84 -1.30 -11.48
C GLY A 213 6.09 -2.08 -11.03
N HIS A 214 7.05 -2.29 -11.93
CA HIS A 214 8.30 -2.99 -11.62
C HIS A 214 9.45 -2.00 -11.38
N HIS A 215 10.03 -2.04 -10.19
CA HIS A 215 11.13 -1.17 -9.76
C HIS A 215 12.51 -1.82 -9.94
N VAL A 216 12.76 -2.41 -11.11
CA VAL A 216 13.96 -3.22 -11.38
C VAL A 216 15.21 -2.36 -11.53
N PHE A 217 15.15 -1.22 -12.23
CA PHE A 217 16.33 -0.43 -12.56
C PHE A 217 16.57 0.73 -11.57
N PRO A 218 17.78 0.88 -11.02
CA PRO A 218 18.13 2.03 -10.17
C PRO A 218 18.16 3.32 -10.99
N SER A 219 18.18 4.47 -10.30
CA SER A 219 18.26 5.77 -10.97
C SER A 219 19.59 5.91 -11.73
N TYR A 220 19.60 6.77 -12.75
CA TYR A 220 20.82 7.02 -13.53
C TYR A 220 21.95 7.60 -12.66
N ASP A 221 21.62 8.34 -11.62
CA ASP A 221 22.61 8.90 -10.69
C ASP A 221 23.38 7.81 -9.94
N CYS A 222 22.73 6.69 -9.61
CA CYS A 222 23.40 5.53 -9.02
C CYS A 222 24.44 4.94 -9.98
N ILE A 223 24.13 4.84 -11.28
CA ILE A 223 25.07 4.40 -12.31
C ILE A 223 26.25 5.37 -12.42
N VAL A 224 25.99 6.68 -12.41
CA VAL A 224 27.05 7.70 -12.46
C VAL A 224 27.98 7.57 -11.25
N LYS A 225 27.44 7.33 -10.06
CA LYS A 225 28.24 7.08 -8.84
C LYS A 225 29.10 5.83 -8.98
N SER A 226 28.54 4.71 -9.43
CA SER A 226 29.31 3.48 -9.67
C SER A 226 30.38 3.66 -10.75
N LYS A 227 30.11 4.41 -11.82
CA LYS A 227 31.12 4.76 -12.84
C LYS A 227 32.26 5.57 -12.23
N LYS A 228 31.94 6.61 -11.45
CA LYS A 228 32.94 7.45 -10.79
C LYS A 228 33.80 6.66 -9.81
N ALA A 229 33.21 5.71 -9.08
CA ALA A 229 33.95 4.83 -8.18
C ALA A 229 34.98 3.94 -8.90
N CYS A 230 34.81 3.70 -10.20
CA CYS A 230 35.74 2.93 -11.03
C CYS A 230 36.90 3.77 -11.59
N TYR A 231 36.85 5.11 -11.49
CA TYR A 231 37.94 5.97 -11.94
C TYR A 231 38.98 6.18 -10.82
N PRO A 232 40.26 6.36 -11.17
CA PRO A 232 41.26 6.83 -10.22
C PRO A 232 40.98 8.29 -9.79
N SER A 233 41.70 8.77 -8.77
CA SER A 233 41.54 10.13 -8.27
C SER A 233 41.73 11.16 -9.39
N LEU A 234 40.92 12.23 -9.35
CA LEU A 234 40.97 13.32 -10.35
C LEU A 234 42.32 14.02 -10.40
N GLU A 235 43.10 13.96 -9.31
CA GLU A 235 44.46 14.51 -9.24
C GLU A 235 45.42 13.84 -10.22
N HIS A 236 45.18 12.58 -10.57
CA HIS A 236 46.03 11.80 -11.49
C HIS A 236 45.49 11.81 -12.93
N ILE A 237 44.43 12.57 -13.22
CA ILE A 237 43.77 12.62 -14.53
C ILE A 237 43.92 14.03 -15.10
N VAL A 238 44.65 14.13 -16.21
CA VAL A 238 44.84 15.39 -16.94
C VAL A 238 44.14 15.28 -18.29
N VAL A 239 43.05 16.03 -18.46
CA VAL A 239 42.34 16.11 -19.74
C VAL A 239 42.47 17.51 -20.30
N THR A 240 43.07 17.62 -21.47
CA THR A 240 43.17 18.84 -22.26
C THR A 240 42.35 18.71 -23.54
N GLN A 241 42.25 19.78 -24.35
CA GLN A 241 41.51 19.73 -25.61
C GLN A 241 42.11 18.73 -26.62
N THR A 242 43.43 18.50 -26.57
CA THR A 242 44.16 17.72 -27.57
C THR A 242 44.69 16.39 -27.05
N ARG A 243 44.82 16.22 -25.73
CA ARG A 243 45.31 14.98 -25.12
C ARG A 243 44.67 14.69 -23.76
N ALA A 244 44.60 13.42 -23.42
CA ALA A 244 44.25 12.94 -22.09
C ALA A 244 45.38 12.05 -21.58
N GLU A 245 45.89 12.39 -20.41
CA GLU A 245 46.98 11.67 -19.74
C GLU A 245 46.51 11.24 -18.37
N ILE A 246 47.04 10.11 -17.91
CA ILE A 246 46.70 9.51 -16.64
C ILE A 246 47.95 8.84 -16.08
N GLU A 247 48.18 9.01 -14.78
CA GLU A 247 49.33 8.41 -14.13
C GLU A 247 49.20 6.87 -14.11
N LEU A 248 50.21 6.18 -14.64
CA LEU A 248 50.21 4.72 -14.75
C LEU A 248 50.02 4.05 -13.38
N GLN A 249 50.71 4.54 -12.34
CA GLN A 249 50.61 3.98 -11.00
C GLN A 249 49.20 4.10 -10.42
N ALA A 250 48.49 5.20 -10.72
CA ALA A 250 47.11 5.39 -10.28
C ALA A 250 46.16 4.35 -10.92
N ILE A 251 46.38 3.99 -12.18
CA ILE A 251 45.62 2.91 -12.85
C ILE A 251 45.92 1.56 -12.21
N LEU A 252 47.20 1.24 -11.99
CA LEU A 252 47.61 -0.04 -11.41
C LEU A 252 47.01 -0.23 -10.02
N ASN A 253 47.11 0.80 -9.17
CA ASN A 253 46.52 0.80 -7.83
C ASN A 253 45.00 0.59 -7.91
N LYS A 254 44.31 1.35 -8.77
CA LYS A 254 42.85 1.25 -8.90
C LYS A 254 42.39 -0.12 -9.40
N THR A 255 43.15 -0.70 -10.31
CA THR A 255 42.89 -2.05 -10.85
C THR A 255 43.09 -3.11 -9.77
N ALA A 256 44.16 -3.02 -8.99
CA ALA A 256 44.42 -3.91 -7.87
C ALA A 256 43.30 -3.85 -6.81
N GLU A 257 42.87 -2.64 -6.42
CA GLU A 257 41.71 -2.44 -5.52
C GLU A 257 40.45 -3.17 -6.02
N ARG A 258 40.13 -3.01 -7.31
CA ARG A 258 38.93 -3.60 -7.92
C ARG A 258 39.01 -5.12 -8.00
N LEU A 259 40.18 -5.68 -8.30
CA LEU A 259 40.40 -7.12 -8.28
C LEU A 259 40.22 -7.70 -6.88
N ILE A 260 40.75 -7.03 -5.85
CA ILE A 260 40.58 -7.44 -4.45
C ILE A 260 39.10 -7.40 -4.06
N GLU A 261 38.36 -6.33 -4.38
CA GLU A 261 36.93 -6.25 -4.03
C GLU A 261 36.10 -7.29 -4.80
N ALA A 262 36.41 -7.56 -6.07
CA ALA A 262 35.74 -8.59 -6.85
C ALA A 262 35.98 -10.01 -6.31
N GLN A 263 37.17 -10.26 -5.75
CA GLN A 263 37.57 -11.54 -5.16
C GLN A 263 37.44 -11.56 -3.64
N LYS A 264 36.78 -10.57 -3.04
CA LYS A 264 36.74 -10.36 -1.59
C LYS A 264 36.30 -11.59 -0.82
N GLU A 265 35.28 -12.30 -1.29
CA GLU A 265 34.82 -13.53 -0.65
C GLU A 265 35.87 -14.64 -0.66
N VAL A 266 36.62 -14.77 -1.76
CA VAL A 266 37.70 -15.76 -1.90
C VAL A 266 38.86 -15.39 -1.00
N VAL A 267 39.27 -14.12 -1.01
CA VAL A 267 40.34 -13.58 -0.17
C VAL A 267 40.00 -13.76 1.33
N LEU A 268 38.77 -13.42 1.75
CA LEU A 268 38.33 -13.60 3.13
C LEU A 268 38.31 -15.09 3.52
N LYS A 269 37.86 -15.99 2.64
CA LYS A 269 37.91 -17.45 2.90
C LYS A 269 39.33 -17.96 3.09
N LEU A 270 40.29 -17.45 2.32
CA LEU A 270 41.70 -17.85 2.42
C LEU A 270 42.37 -17.29 3.68
N ILE A 271 42.01 -16.08 4.11
CA ILE A 271 42.55 -15.47 5.34
C ILE A 271 41.94 -16.09 6.61
N MET A 272 40.67 -16.50 6.55
CA MET A 272 39.96 -17.11 7.69
C MET A 272 40.17 -18.62 7.81
N ALA A 273 40.76 -19.27 6.80
CA ALA A 273 41.23 -20.65 6.94
C ALA A 273 42.48 -20.64 7.85
N PRO A 274 42.54 -21.47 8.92
CA PRO A 274 43.76 -21.61 9.69
C PRO A 274 44.88 -22.05 8.74
N THR A 275 46.04 -21.41 8.86
CA THR A 275 47.26 -21.69 8.09
C THR A 275 47.53 -23.18 8.02
N ILE A 276 47.12 -23.82 6.93
CA ILE A 276 47.66 -25.11 6.53
C ILE A 276 48.84 -24.75 5.63
N GLU A 277 50.05 -25.03 6.11
CA GLU A 277 51.27 -24.82 5.33
C GLU A 277 51.11 -25.42 3.92
N PRO A 278 51.30 -24.63 2.85
CA PRO A 278 51.30 -25.18 1.51
C PRO A 278 52.58 -26.03 1.35
N ARG A 279 52.43 -27.36 1.35
CA ARG A 279 53.45 -28.25 0.79
C ARG A 279 53.56 -27.93 -0.70
N HIS A 280 54.55 -27.13 -1.05
CA HIS A 280 54.97 -26.92 -2.44
C HIS A 280 55.39 -28.26 -3.05
N GLN A 281 54.52 -28.84 -3.89
CA GLN A 281 54.98 -29.68 -5.00
C GLN A 281 55.01 -28.81 -6.25
N LEU A 282 56.15 -28.15 -6.46
CA LEU A 282 56.51 -27.62 -7.76
C LEU A 282 56.90 -28.82 -8.64
N GLN A 283 56.01 -29.24 -9.54
CA GLN A 283 56.43 -30.01 -10.69
C GLN A 283 56.79 -29.04 -11.81
N PRO A 284 58.04 -29.04 -12.34
CA PRO A 284 58.39 -28.23 -13.49
C PRO A 284 57.62 -28.75 -14.71
N ARG A 285 56.85 -27.86 -15.36
CA ARG A 285 56.24 -28.12 -16.66
C ARG A 285 57.32 -27.90 -17.73
N PRO A 286 57.59 -28.86 -18.63
CA PRO A 286 58.54 -28.63 -19.71
C PRO A 286 58.04 -27.51 -20.63
N PRO A 287 58.95 -26.73 -21.26
CA PRO A 287 58.57 -25.69 -22.20
C PRO A 287 57.80 -26.31 -23.37
N GLN A 288 56.61 -25.79 -23.65
CA GLN A 288 55.95 -26.03 -24.94
C GLN A 288 56.74 -25.27 -26.01
N ALA A 289 56.97 -25.93 -27.13
CA ALA A 289 57.73 -25.42 -28.27
C ALA A 289 57.28 -24.00 -28.62
N GLN A 290 58.24 -23.07 -28.63
CA GLN A 290 58.07 -21.76 -29.24
C GLN A 290 57.95 -21.96 -30.74
N GLU A 291 56.94 -21.37 -31.37
CA GLU A 291 56.93 -21.19 -32.82
C GLU A 291 58.07 -20.24 -33.18
N ASP A 292 59.02 -20.74 -33.98
CA ASP A 292 60.11 -19.96 -34.55
C ASP A 292 59.51 -18.84 -35.41
N TYR A 293 59.60 -17.61 -34.90
CA TYR A 293 59.40 -16.42 -35.72
C TYR A 293 60.59 -16.33 -36.68
N LEU A 294 60.34 -16.63 -37.97
CA LEU A 294 61.22 -16.28 -39.06
C LEU A 294 61.35 -14.74 -39.10
N LEU A 295 62.43 -14.23 -38.51
CA LEU A 295 62.96 -12.90 -38.81
C LEU A 295 63.44 -12.94 -40.26
N SER A 296 62.64 -12.38 -41.17
CA SER A 296 63.10 -12.04 -42.51
C SER A 296 64.03 -10.83 -42.39
N ASP A 297 65.34 -11.10 -42.33
CA ASP A 297 66.38 -10.12 -42.58
C ASP A 297 66.13 -9.51 -43.97
N SER A 298 65.60 -8.30 -43.99
CA SER A 298 65.55 -7.45 -45.18
C SER A 298 66.80 -6.58 -45.13
N SER A 299 67.93 -7.15 -45.54
CA SER A 299 69.12 -6.39 -45.91
C SER A 299 68.86 -5.76 -47.29
N ASP A 300 68.29 -4.56 -47.28
CA ASP A 300 68.37 -3.65 -48.43
C ASP A 300 69.80 -3.08 -48.47
N SER A 301 70.67 -3.80 -49.17
CA SER A 301 71.98 -3.33 -49.57
C SER A 301 71.84 -2.39 -50.76
N GLU A 302 72.30 -1.16 -50.55
CA GLU A 302 72.67 -0.19 -51.57
C GLU A 302 73.43 -0.85 -52.72
N SER A 303 72.96 -0.62 -53.94
CA SER A 303 73.79 -0.70 -55.15
C SER A 303 73.70 0.67 -55.84
N ASP A 304 74.78 1.43 -55.67
CA ASP A 304 75.20 2.45 -56.60
C ASP A 304 75.44 1.81 -57.97
N GLU A 305 74.77 2.31 -59.00
CA GLU A 305 75.24 2.20 -60.37
C GLU A 305 75.19 3.61 -60.97
N SER A 306 76.39 4.17 -61.14
CA SER A 306 76.63 5.38 -61.89
C SER A 306 76.73 5.07 -63.39
N ASP A 307 76.36 6.09 -64.17
CA ASP A 307 76.75 6.38 -65.55
C ASP A 307 76.00 5.68 -66.69
N ILE A 308 75.41 6.48 -67.60
CA ILE A 308 75.84 6.66 -69.01
C ILE A 308 74.80 7.51 -69.79
N GLU A 309 75.31 8.63 -70.36
CA GLU A 309 74.98 9.31 -71.63
C GLU A 309 73.52 9.53 -72.11
N ASN A 310 73.05 10.78 -72.06
CA ASN A 310 72.92 11.73 -73.22
C ASN A 310 72.01 12.91 -72.87
#